data_AF-A0A842HAP9-F1
#
_entry.id   AF-A0A842HAP9-F1
#
_cell.length_a   1.000
_cell.length_b   1.000
_cell.length_c   1.000
_cell.angle_alpha   90.00
_cell.angle_beta   90.00
_cell.angle_gamma   90.00
#
_symmetry.space_group_name_H-M   'P 1'
#
loop_
_entity.id
_entity.type
_entity.pdbx_description
1 polymer ?
#
loop_
_entity_poly.entity_id
_entity_poly.type
_entity_poly.pdbx_seq_one_letter_code
_entity_poly.pdbx_strand_id
1 'polypeptide(L)'
;MKRKYPVRFISTASLGSALLLALSATPSPAADSTWTGANSTVYNDIANWTNGVPGSFDLAIFSGTTTANQPYLSTGADIGGIQFLTETGGWTLDSDGSIITLGNKGINTTGQTSGTNTIDAPIRMNMGQGQQAWTVTSGSTLVLQRTLYDVSTNVNSRLTVDGNGTVVFQTTNTFVSQLLLNGNTTTLSLEADGALGTGELILNGGIINSVGARTLTNSSIRLIGNVSFTGSNLTTNADVRIAYAGGALRTLTIENNTTINGVISDYTGDAAGFNKQGAGTLTLGGANTYTAGTSVSDGTLIVNGDQSAASGDFVVLSGATLGGSGIIGGNTSIAGILTPGNSAGTLTFVDNVTLESTAEVNIEVTGASAGEYDQLAGDGANTLNLDGTLIIDNTGYTAMLGDTITILSGWDTITGSFTLIEGIDLGDGLYWDTSALATSGILKVVPEPSTSAMLIGLGALTITFIRRRRP
;
A
#
# COMPACT_ATOMS: atom_id res chain seq x y z
N MET A 1 -68.06 -57.43 0.04
CA MET A 1 -69.53 -57.34 0.14
C MET A 1 -69.95 -55.88 0.21
N LYS A 2 -70.93 -55.48 -0.62
CA LYS A 2 -71.61 -54.17 -0.60
C LYS A 2 -72.53 -54.02 0.64
N ARG A 3 -72.71 -52.79 1.14
CA ARG A 3 -73.92 -52.11 1.70
C ARG A 3 -73.47 -51.12 2.82
N LYS A 4 -73.55 -49.77 2.72
CA LYS A 4 -74.62 -48.74 2.56
C LYS A 4 -75.48 -48.42 3.82
N TYR A 5 -75.21 -47.22 4.40
CA TYR A 5 -76.10 -46.16 5.00
C TYR A 5 -76.68 -46.30 6.43
N PRO A 6 -77.06 -45.20 7.15
CA PRO A 6 -77.44 -43.82 6.69
C PRO A 6 -76.72 -42.64 7.39
N VAL A 7 -76.48 -41.49 6.73
CA VAL A 7 -77.35 -40.30 6.49
C VAL A 7 -78.07 -39.76 7.74
N ARG A 8 -77.63 -38.59 8.22
CA ARG A 8 -78.46 -37.63 8.95
C ARG A 8 -78.35 -36.26 8.26
N PHE A 9 -79.47 -35.78 7.75
CA PHE A 9 -79.67 -34.40 7.32
C PHE A 9 -79.94 -33.53 8.56
N ILE A 10 -79.22 -32.40 8.67
CA ILE A 10 -79.79 -31.17 9.21
C ILE A 10 -79.33 -30.04 8.27
N SER A 11 -80.28 -29.50 7.53
CA SER A 11 -80.19 -28.26 6.77
C SER A 11 -80.70 -27.08 7.60
N THR A 12 -80.39 -25.87 7.11
CA THR A 12 -80.77 -24.52 7.57
C THR A 12 -79.81 -23.91 8.61
N ALA A 13 -79.33 -22.68 8.50
CA ALA A 13 -79.71 -21.55 7.65
C ALA A 13 -78.48 -20.66 7.32
N SER A 14 -78.62 -19.93 6.22
CA SER A 14 -77.68 -18.93 5.70
C SER A 14 -77.46 -17.77 6.68
N LEU A 15 -76.20 -17.38 6.88
CA LEU A 15 -75.80 -15.99 7.04
C LEU A 15 -74.60 -15.76 6.11
N GLY A 16 -74.87 -15.14 4.97
CA GLY A 16 -73.85 -14.69 4.06
C GLY A 16 -73.05 -13.57 4.70
N SER A 17 -71.85 -13.88 5.15
CA SER A 17 -70.80 -12.88 5.33
C SER A 17 -69.87 -13.01 4.15
N ALA A 18 -70.08 -12.16 3.14
CA ALA A 18 -69.05 -11.88 2.16
C ALA A 18 -67.88 -11.23 2.91
N LEU A 19 -66.90 -12.04 3.29
CA LEU A 19 -65.59 -11.54 3.68
C LEU A 19 -64.99 -10.95 2.40
N LEU A 20 -65.19 -9.65 2.20
CA LEU A 20 -64.42 -8.87 1.26
C LEU A 20 -62.99 -8.90 1.78
N LEU A 21 -62.19 -9.87 1.31
CA LEU A 21 -60.74 -9.73 1.37
C LEU A 21 -60.45 -8.47 0.56
N ALA A 22 -60.25 -7.36 1.26
CA ALA A 22 -59.41 -6.31 0.74
C ALA A 22 -58.06 -7.00 0.51
N LEU A 23 -57.85 -7.46 -0.73
CA LEU A 23 -56.53 -7.57 -1.29
C LEU A 23 -56.02 -6.13 -1.24
N SER A 24 -55.44 -5.73 -0.11
CA SER A 24 -54.55 -4.59 -0.09
C SER A 24 -53.55 -4.94 -1.17
N ALA A 25 -53.61 -4.25 -2.30
CA ALA A 25 -52.52 -4.25 -3.23
C ALA A 25 -51.30 -3.97 -2.36
N THR A 26 -50.47 -4.99 -2.14
CA THR A 26 -49.09 -4.72 -1.77
C THR A 26 -48.66 -3.73 -2.83
N PRO A 27 -48.22 -2.50 -2.47
CA PRO A 27 -47.69 -1.62 -3.48
C PRO A 27 -46.72 -2.46 -4.29
N SER A 28 -46.94 -2.53 -5.61
CA SER A 28 -45.90 -3.04 -6.50
C SER A 28 -44.60 -2.39 -6.01
N PRO A 29 -43.48 -3.12 -5.86
CA PRO A 29 -42.21 -2.44 -5.62
C PRO A 29 -42.15 -1.28 -6.61
N ALA A 30 -41.99 -0.07 -6.10
CA ALA A 30 -41.99 1.10 -6.95
C ALA A 30 -40.90 0.87 -8.00
N ALA A 31 -41.14 1.21 -9.26
CA ALA A 31 -40.09 1.03 -10.24
C ALA A 31 -38.89 1.90 -9.85
N ASP A 32 -37.68 1.48 -10.26
CA ASP A 32 -36.52 2.37 -10.25
C ASP A 32 -36.93 3.76 -10.77
N SER A 33 -36.54 4.81 -10.04
CA SER A 33 -37.15 6.13 -10.17
C SER A 33 -36.09 7.18 -10.51
N THR A 34 -36.38 8.03 -11.48
CA THR A 34 -35.47 9.08 -11.93
C THR A 34 -35.83 10.41 -11.29
N TRP A 35 -34.83 11.10 -10.74
CA TRP A 35 -34.98 12.45 -10.22
C TRP A 35 -35.21 13.43 -11.36
N THR A 36 -36.33 14.16 -11.28
CA THR A 36 -36.71 15.21 -12.23
C THR A 36 -36.49 16.60 -11.67
N GLY A 37 -36.45 16.75 -10.34
CA GLY A 37 -36.35 18.04 -9.65
C GLY A 37 -37.41 19.07 -10.08
N ALA A 38 -38.56 18.61 -10.60
CA ALA A 38 -39.52 19.46 -11.30
C ALA A 38 -40.24 20.44 -10.37
N ASN A 39 -40.39 20.11 -9.07
CA ASN A 39 -41.17 20.89 -8.12
C ASN A 39 -40.30 21.60 -7.07
N SER A 40 -39.34 20.87 -6.48
CA SER A 40 -38.52 21.38 -5.36
C SER A 40 -37.20 20.60 -5.22
N THR A 41 -36.37 20.96 -4.23
CA THR A 41 -35.18 20.18 -3.85
C THR A 41 -35.51 19.01 -2.93
N VAL A 42 -36.72 18.94 -2.35
CA VAL A 42 -37.05 17.97 -1.29
C VAL A 42 -37.05 16.54 -1.84
N TYR A 43 -36.14 15.70 -1.34
CA TYR A 43 -35.96 14.32 -1.83
C TYR A 43 -37.24 13.48 -1.73
N ASN A 44 -37.97 13.60 -0.63
CA ASN A 44 -39.17 12.79 -0.36
C ASN A 44 -40.47 13.36 -0.96
N ASP A 45 -40.38 14.43 -1.76
CA ASP A 45 -41.51 14.92 -2.53
C ASP A 45 -41.71 14.04 -3.77
N ILE A 46 -42.85 13.33 -3.81
CA ILE A 46 -43.19 12.40 -4.89
C ILE A 46 -43.23 13.09 -6.27
N ALA A 47 -43.51 14.40 -6.32
CA ALA A 47 -43.56 15.17 -7.57
C ALA A 47 -42.18 15.37 -8.21
N ASN A 48 -41.09 15.14 -7.47
CA ASN A 48 -39.73 15.23 -8.00
C ASN A 48 -39.25 13.92 -8.65
N TRP A 49 -40.04 12.85 -8.65
CA TRP A 49 -39.65 11.54 -9.18
C TRP A 49 -40.58 11.03 -10.28
N THR A 50 -40.03 10.33 -11.27
CA THR A 50 -40.82 9.75 -12.38
C THR A 50 -41.80 8.67 -11.94
N ASN A 51 -41.42 7.79 -11.00
CA ASN A 51 -42.26 6.68 -10.52
C ASN A 51 -42.50 6.75 -9.00
N GLY A 52 -42.43 7.95 -8.44
CA GLY A 52 -42.50 8.20 -6.99
C GLY A 52 -41.16 8.04 -6.27
N VAL A 53 -41.16 8.25 -4.95
CA VAL A 53 -39.92 8.19 -4.15
C VAL A 53 -39.40 6.74 -4.16
N PRO A 54 -38.14 6.48 -4.54
CA PRO A 54 -37.57 5.13 -4.56
C PRO A 54 -37.61 4.48 -3.17
N GLY A 55 -38.02 3.21 -3.10
CA GLY A 55 -38.01 2.40 -1.87
C GLY A 55 -36.78 1.50 -1.75
N SER A 56 -36.75 0.68 -0.70
CA SER A 56 -35.58 -0.10 -0.26
C SER A 56 -35.05 -1.15 -1.26
N PHE A 57 -35.81 -1.44 -2.31
CA PHE A 57 -35.41 -2.33 -3.40
C PHE A 57 -35.10 -1.58 -4.69
N ASP A 58 -35.30 -0.27 -4.74
CA ASP A 58 -35.37 0.50 -5.97
C ASP A 58 -34.13 1.37 -6.12
N LEU A 59 -33.77 1.68 -7.37
CA LEU A 59 -32.69 2.61 -7.68
C LEU A 59 -33.20 4.04 -7.67
N ALA A 60 -32.47 4.91 -6.97
CA ALA A 60 -32.53 6.35 -7.16
C ALA A 60 -31.63 6.72 -8.34
N ILE A 61 -32.24 7.14 -9.46
CA ILE A 61 -31.54 7.42 -10.71
C ILE A 61 -31.43 8.94 -10.90
N PHE A 62 -30.20 9.42 -11.10
CA PHE A 62 -29.87 10.81 -11.41
C PHE A 62 -29.27 10.84 -12.82
N SER A 63 -30.04 11.32 -13.79
CA SER A 63 -29.68 11.23 -15.21
C SER A 63 -30.01 12.51 -15.97
N GLY A 64 -29.53 12.61 -17.22
CA GLY A 64 -29.72 13.80 -18.05
C GLY A 64 -28.90 14.99 -17.56
N THR A 65 -29.29 16.21 -17.96
CA THR A 65 -28.65 17.44 -17.48
C THR A 65 -29.04 17.70 -16.03
N THR A 66 -28.10 18.15 -15.20
CA THR A 66 -28.39 18.52 -13.82
C THR A 66 -29.47 19.60 -13.76
N THR A 67 -30.37 19.47 -12.79
CA THR A 67 -31.47 20.41 -12.57
C THR A 67 -31.07 21.50 -11.58
N ALA A 68 -31.69 22.68 -11.65
CA ALA A 68 -31.46 23.72 -10.62
C ALA A 68 -31.85 23.22 -9.22
N ASN A 69 -32.89 22.38 -9.14
CA ASN A 69 -33.30 21.71 -7.92
C ASN A 69 -32.50 20.41 -7.74
N GLN A 70 -31.33 20.51 -7.11
CA GLN A 70 -30.57 19.35 -6.65
C GLN A 70 -31.26 18.70 -5.43
N PRO A 71 -31.19 17.37 -5.26
CA PRO A 71 -31.87 16.66 -4.18
C PRO A 71 -31.31 16.99 -2.79
N TYR A 72 -32.21 17.25 -1.85
CA TYR A 72 -31.94 17.55 -0.44
C TYR A 72 -32.77 16.64 0.47
N LEU A 73 -32.10 15.90 1.35
CA LEU A 73 -32.71 15.00 2.32
C LEU A 73 -32.93 15.72 3.66
N SER A 74 -34.19 15.97 4.00
CA SER A 74 -34.62 16.43 5.34
C SER A 74 -35.23 15.32 6.21
N THR A 75 -35.35 14.12 5.64
CA THR A 75 -35.71 12.88 6.33
C THR A 75 -34.95 11.73 5.67
N GLY A 76 -34.63 10.69 6.44
CA GLY A 76 -33.87 9.55 5.93
C GLY A 76 -34.53 8.84 4.74
N ALA A 77 -33.72 8.23 3.89
CA ALA A 77 -34.15 7.45 2.74
C ALA A 77 -33.65 6.00 2.87
N ASP A 78 -34.49 5.03 2.51
CA ASP A 78 -34.11 3.62 2.42
C ASP A 78 -34.29 3.18 0.96
N ILE A 79 -33.17 2.96 0.28
CA ILE A 79 -33.11 2.73 -1.17
C ILE A 79 -32.25 1.52 -1.51
N GLY A 80 -32.56 0.86 -2.62
CA GLY A 80 -31.79 -0.30 -3.10
C GLY A 80 -30.39 0.09 -3.57
N GLY A 81 -30.26 1.23 -4.25
CA GLY A 81 -29.00 1.74 -4.80
C GLY A 81 -29.13 3.14 -5.41
N ILE A 82 -28.01 3.71 -5.83
CA ILE A 82 -27.93 5.02 -6.50
C ILE A 82 -27.28 4.84 -7.88
N GLN A 83 -27.83 5.48 -8.90
CA GLN A 83 -27.20 5.57 -10.22
C GLN A 83 -27.03 7.03 -10.65
N PHE A 84 -25.81 7.38 -11.04
CA PHE A 84 -25.50 8.64 -11.71
C PHE A 84 -25.24 8.35 -13.19
N LEU A 85 -26.17 8.72 -14.07
CA LEU A 85 -26.14 8.42 -15.52
C LEU A 85 -26.01 9.68 -16.38
N THR A 86 -25.56 10.79 -15.79
CA THR A 86 -25.29 12.04 -16.50
C THR A 86 -23.93 11.97 -17.19
N GLU A 87 -23.90 12.03 -18.53
CA GLU A 87 -22.66 11.86 -19.32
C GLU A 87 -21.54 12.83 -18.92
N THR A 88 -21.87 14.11 -18.67
CA THR A 88 -20.93 15.16 -18.22
C THR A 88 -21.54 16.00 -17.10
N GLY A 89 -20.76 16.31 -16.06
CA GLY A 89 -21.22 17.06 -14.89
C GLY A 89 -21.51 16.12 -13.72
N GLY A 90 -22.18 16.60 -12.67
CA GLY A 90 -22.49 15.72 -11.56
C GLY A 90 -23.52 16.27 -10.59
N TRP A 91 -24.07 15.36 -9.80
CA TRP A 91 -25.17 15.63 -8.89
C TRP A 91 -24.70 15.82 -7.47
N THR A 92 -25.38 16.70 -6.73
CA THR A 92 -25.18 16.85 -5.29
C THR A 92 -26.43 16.34 -4.57
N LEU A 93 -26.27 15.28 -3.78
CA LEU A 93 -27.25 14.84 -2.79
C LEU A 93 -26.83 15.40 -1.44
N ASP A 94 -27.55 16.42 -0.99
CA ASP A 94 -27.28 17.11 0.28
C ASP A 94 -28.25 16.62 1.38
N SER A 95 -27.93 16.83 2.65
CA SER A 95 -28.82 16.50 3.77
C SER A 95 -28.61 17.37 5.01
N ASP A 96 -29.63 17.41 5.88
CA ASP A 96 -29.55 18.00 7.22
C ASP A 96 -28.86 17.08 8.25
N GLY A 97 -28.11 16.07 7.79
CA GLY A 97 -27.64 14.94 8.59
C GLY A 97 -28.56 13.72 8.50
N SER A 98 -29.69 13.82 7.79
CA SER A 98 -30.52 12.68 7.41
C SER A 98 -29.72 11.60 6.67
N ILE A 99 -30.01 10.34 7.00
CA ILE A 99 -29.23 9.17 6.61
C ILE A 99 -29.79 8.53 5.34
N ILE A 100 -28.92 8.14 4.41
CA ILE A 100 -29.25 7.23 3.32
C ILE A 100 -28.92 5.80 3.78
N THR A 101 -29.94 4.95 3.88
CA THR A 101 -29.74 3.51 3.99
C THR A 101 -29.65 2.92 2.59
N LEU A 102 -28.51 2.34 2.27
CA LEU A 102 -28.20 1.82 0.95
C LEU A 102 -28.25 0.29 0.98
N GLY A 103 -29.14 -0.29 0.17
CA GLY A 103 -29.27 -1.72 -0.05
C GLY A 103 -28.11 -2.30 -0.87
N ASN A 104 -28.31 -3.50 -1.43
CA ASN A 104 -27.25 -4.25 -2.09
C ASN A 104 -26.93 -3.81 -3.54
N LYS A 105 -27.75 -2.94 -4.16
CA LYS A 105 -27.50 -2.48 -5.54
C LYS A 105 -26.37 -1.43 -5.62
N GLY A 106 -25.94 -0.87 -4.49
CA GLY A 106 -24.74 -0.04 -4.37
C GLY A 106 -24.83 1.30 -5.11
N ILE A 107 -23.69 1.80 -5.60
CA ILE A 107 -23.57 3.09 -6.31
C ILE A 107 -22.96 2.85 -7.69
N ASN A 108 -23.52 3.43 -8.74
CA ASN A 108 -23.00 3.21 -10.09
C ASN A 108 -22.96 4.51 -10.91
N THR A 109 -21.85 4.76 -11.59
CA THR A 109 -21.65 5.89 -12.52
C THR A 109 -21.41 5.45 -13.96
N THR A 110 -21.79 4.22 -14.32
CA THR A 110 -21.61 3.67 -15.67
C THR A 110 -22.33 4.55 -16.68
N GLY A 111 -21.58 5.01 -17.69
CA GLY A 111 -22.08 5.93 -18.72
C GLY A 111 -21.70 7.39 -18.49
N GLN A 112 -21.14 7.73 -17.32
CA GLN A 112 -20.50 9.03 -17.14
C GLN A 112 -19.08 9.02 -17.73
N THR A 113 -18.68 10.14 -18.33
CA THR A 113 -17.36 10.35 -18.93
C THR A 113 -16.55 11.43 -18.20
N SER A 114 -17.23 12.30 -17.46
CA SER A 114 -16.60 13.34 -16.64
C SER A 114 -17.55 13.89 -15.58
N GLY A 115 -16.98 14.41 -14.50
CA GLY A 115 -17.69 15.20 -13.49
C GLY A 115 -17.68 14.58 -12.11
N THR A 116 -18.26 15.31 -11.15
CA THR A 116 -18.20 14.98 -9.73
C THR A 116 -19.60 14.85 -9.17
N ASN A 117 -19.96 13.65 -8.71
CA ASN A 117 -21.15 13.45 -7.90
C ASN A 117 -20.76 13.51 -6.43
N THR A 118 -21.51 14.27 -5.65
CA THR A 118 -21.29 14.49 -4.23
C THR A 118 -22.47 13.93 -3.45
N ILE A 119 -22.19 13.11 -2.45
CA ILE A 119 -23.15 12.72 -1.43
C ILE A 119 -22.70 13.36 -0.12
N ASP A 120 -23.40 14.41 0.28
CA ASP A 120 -23.30 15.06 1.59
C ASP A 120 -24.41 14.55 2.51
N ALA A 121 -24.42 13.24 2.74
CA ALA A 121 -25.32 12.58 3.68
C ALA A 121 -24.60 11.39 4.32
N PRO A 122 -24.82 11.07 5.60
CA PRO A 122 -24.31 9.83 6.17
C PRO A 122 -24.91 8.63 5.43
N ILE A 123 -24.08 7.64 5.10
CA ILE A 123 -24.52 6.43 4.42
C ILE A 123 -24.42 5.25 5.39
N ARG A 124 -25.56 4.58 5.59
CA ARG A 124 -25.64 3.28 6.24
C ARG A 124 -25.68 2.19 5.18
N MET A 125 -24.61 1.40 5.05
CA MET A 125 -24.59 0.23 4.19
C MET A 125 -25.39 -0.91 4.82
N ASN A 126 -26.53 -1.24 4.20
CA ASN A 126 -27.34 -2.39 4.55
C ASN A 126 -27.08 -3.52 3.54
N MET A 127 -25.98 -4.25 3.77
CA MET A 127 -25.39 -5.16 2.79
C MET A 127 -26.09 -6.53 2.69
N GLY A 128 -27.16 -6.77 3.46
CA GLY A 128 -27.89 -8.04 3.46
C GLY A 128 -26.97 -9.27 3.60
N GLN A 129 -26.98 -10.16 2.60
CA GLN A 129 -26.16 -11.39 2.51
C GLN A 129 -24.68 -11.15 2.10
N GLY A 130 -24.15 -9.93 2.22
CA GLY A 130 -22.72 -9.70 2.46
C GLY A 130 -21.92 -8.97 1.37
N GLN A 131 -22.50 -8.47 0.28
CA GLN A 131 -21.72 -7.68 -0.70
C GLN A 131 -22.51 -6.48 -1.23
N GLN A 132 -21.80 -5.37 -1.40
CA GLN A 132 -22.27 -4.15 -2.06
C GLN A 132 -21.17 -3.69 -3.00
N ALA A 133 -21.52 -3.28 -4.21
CA ALA A 133 -20.56 -2.88 -5.24
C ALA A 133 -20.77 -1.41 -5.64
N TRP A 134 -19.69 -0.65 -5.70
CA TRP A 134 -19.64 0.72 -6.16
C TRP A 134 -18.79 0.77 -7.42
N THR A 135 -19.39 1.12 -8.55
CA THR A 135 -18.69 1.21 -9.84
C THR A 135 -18.53 2.66 -10.24
N VAL A 136 -17.29 3.16 -10.18
CA VAL A 136 -16.94 4.52 -10.59
C VAL A 136 -16.19 4.50 -11.92
N THR A 137 -16.80 5.01 -12.98
CA THR A 137 -16.27 4.96 -14.35
C THR A 137 -15.13 5.96 -14.51
N SER A 138 -14.24 5.68 -15.47
CA SER A 138 -13.14 6.60 -15.82
C SER A 138 -13.66 8.01 -16.11
N GLY A 139 -12.97 9.02 -15.58
CA GLY A 139 -13.33 10.43 -15.69
C GLY A 139 -14.34 10.92 -14.64
N SER A 140 -15.06 10.02 -13.97
CA SER A 140 -16.00 10.37 -12.90
C SER A 140 -15.39 10.33 -11.52
N THR A 141 -15.87 11.24 -10.67
CA THR A 141 -15.55 11.29 -9.24
C THR A 141 -16.83 11.11 -8.41
N LEU A 142 -16.77 10.24 -7.40
CA LEU A 142 -17.76 10.13 -6.33
C LEU A 142 -17.16 10.69 -5.05
N VAL A 143 -17.71 11.75 -4.51
CA VAL A 143 -17.28 12.37 -3.25
C VAL A 143 -18.26 12.04 -2.14
N LEU A 144 -17.74 11.49 -1.03
CA LEU A 144 -18.49 11.25 0.19
C LEU A 144 -18.03 12.21 1.27
N GLN A 145 -18.91 13.15 1.65
CA GLN A 145 -18.57 14.21 2.60
C GLN A 145 -18.87 13.84 4.05
N ARG A 146 -19.60 12.75 4.27
CA ARG A 146 -20.01 12.29 5.60
C ARG A 146 -19.71 10.81 5.81
N THR A 147 -19.87 10.40 7.06
CA THR A 147 -19.53 9.06 7.52
C THR A 147 -20.29 7.96 6.78
N LEU A 148 -19.53 7.00 6.29
CA LEU A 148 -19.96 5.68 5.86
C LEU A 148 -19.82 4.70 7.03
N TYR A 149 -20.88 3.95 7.29
CA TYR A 149 -20.89 2.90 8.30
C TYR A 149 -21.79 1.74 7.87
N ASP A 150 -21.67 0.59 8.53
CA ASP A 150 -22.51 -0.57 8.29
C ASP A 150 -23.16 -1.08 9.58
N VAL A 151 -24.10 -2.01 9.41
CA VAL A 151 -24.72 -2.77 10.51
C VAL A 151 -24.38 -4.26 10.42
N SER A 152 -23.39 -4.62 9.59
CA SER A 152 -23.01 -6.00 9.37
C SER A 152 -22.33 -6.58 10.59
N THR A 153 -22.86 -7.70 11.09
CA THR A 153 -22.15 -8.58 12.02
C THR A 153 -21.38 -9.69 11.30
N ASN A 154 -21.52 -9.79 9.97
CA ASN A 154 -20.80 -10.75 9.15
C ASN A 154 -19.44 -10.18 8.75
N VAL A 155 -18.38 -10.85 9.19
CA VAL A 155 -16.98 -10.53 8.89
C VAL A 155 -16.61 -10.67 7.41
N ASN A 156 -17.43 -11.38 6.63
CA ASN A 156 -17.28 -11.53 5.18
C ASN A 156 -18.10 -10.51 4.39
N SER A 157 -18.80 -9.59 5.07
CA SER A 157 -19.44 -8.49 4.37
C SER A 157 -18.38 -7.62 3.71
N ARG A 158 -18.62 -7.20 2.47
CA ARG A 158 -17.61 -6.53 1.66
C ARG A 158 -18.18 -5.42 0.78
N LEU A 159 -17.71 -4.20 0.99
CA LEU A 159 -17.83 -3.13 0.01
C LEU A 159 -16.78 -3.35 -1.08
N THR A 160 -17.21 -3.46 -2.33
CA THR A 160 -16.32 -3.53 -3.49
C THR A 160 -16.37 -2.20 -4.21
N VAL A 161 -15.24 -1.53 -4.36
CA VAL A 161 -15.10 -0.34 -5.21
C VAL A 161 -14.37 -0.76 -6.48
N ASP A 162 -14.99 -0.54 -7.62
CA ASP A 162 -14.52 -0.97 -8.94
C ASP A 162 -14.69 0.15 -9.97
N GLY A 163 -14.23 -0.11 -11.19
CA GLY A 163 -14.24 0.81 -12.31
C GLY A 163 -12.84 1.32 -12.58
N ASN A 164 -12.74 2.59 -12.99
CA ASN A 164 -11.47 3.27 -13.32
C ASN A 164 -11.54 4.77 -12.96
N GLY A 165 -12.51 5.17 -12.13
CA GLY A 165 -12.69 6.54 -11.66
C GLY A 165 -12.21 6.71 -10.22
N THR A 166 -12.66 7.80 -9.59
CA THR A 166 -12.18 8.21 -8.27
C THR A 166 -13.30 8.19 -7.24
N VAL A 167 -13.07 7.55 -6.09
CA VAL A 167 -13.90 7.72 -4.88
C VAL A 167 -13.11 8.55 -3.88
N VAL A 168 -13.70 9.64 -3.39
CA VAL A 168 -13.11 10.51 -2.36
C VAL A 168 -13.85 10.31 -1.05
N PHE A 169 -13.11 9.91 -0.02
CA PHE A 169 -13.60 9.81 1.35
C PHE A 169 -13.07 10.99 2.16
N GLN A 170 -13.95 11.95 2.47
CA GLN A 170 -13.54 13.19 3.15
C GLN A 170 -13.47 13.06 4.68
N THR A 171 -14.10 12.01 5.23
CA THR A 171 -14.24 11.81 6.68
C THR A 171 -13.75 10.45 7.11
N THR A 172 -13.52 10.31 8.43
CA THR A 172 -13.38 9.00 9.06
C THR A 172 -14.68 8.20 8.93
N ASN A 173 -14.54 6.97 8.44
CA ASN A 173 -15.61 5.99 8.27
C ASN A 173 -15.48 4.90 9.33
N THR A 174 -16.60 4.28 9.70
CA THR A 174 -16.65 3.34 10.84
C THR A 174 -17.15 1.95 10.47
N PHE A 175 -17.36 1.69 9.17
CA PHE A 175 -17.74 0.35 8.71
C PHE A 175 -16.65 -0.68 9.05
N VAL A 176 -17.11 -1.87 9.47
CA VAL A 176 -16.25 -2.99 9.87
C VAL A 176 -16.15 -4.06 8.79
N SER A 177 -17.02 -4.00 7.78
CA SER A 177 -16.94 -4.84 6.57
C SER A 177 -15.61 -4.65 5.85
N GLN A 178 -15.24 -5.67 5.09
CA GLN A 178 -14.09 -5.61 4.19
C GLN A 178 -14.30 -4.50 3.15
N LEU A 179 -13.22 -3.83 2.76
CA LEU A 179 -13.20 -2.96 1.60
C LEU A 179 -12.31 -3.59 0.54
N LEU A 180 -12.87 -3.96 -0.60
CA LEU A 180 -12.12 -4.41 -1.76
C LEU A 180 -12.00 -3.28 -2.78
N LEU A 181 -10.77 -2.85 -3.04
CA LEU A 181 -10.45 -2.06 -4.23
C LEU A 181 -10.18 -3.04 -5.38
N ASN A 182 -11.05 -2.99 -6.39
CA ASN A 182 -10.96 -3.75 -7.61
C ASN A 182 -10.68 -2.82 -8.78
N GLY A 183 -9.87 -3.27 -9.74
CA GLY A 183 -9.55 -2.51 -10.94
C GLY A 183 -8.17 -1.84 -10.88
N ASN A 184 -7.48 -1.84 -12.02
CA ASN A 184 -6.07 -1.44 -12.09
C ASN A 184 -5.84 0.06 -11.88
N THR A 185 -6.82 0.91 -12.22
CA THR A 185 -6.68 2.38 -12.13
C THR A 185 -7.78 3.06 -11.31
N THR A 186 -8.62 2.30 -10.61
CA THR A 186 -9.57 2.85 -9.63
C THR A 186 -8.81 3.59 -8.54
N THR A 187 -9.20 4.82 -8.23
CA THR A 187 -8.54 5.64 -7.19
C THR A 187 -9.43 5.77 -5.96
N LEU A 188 -8.89 5.43 -4.78
CA LEU A 188 -9.45 5.84 -3.49
C LEU A 188 -8.65 7.02 -2.95
N SER A 189 -9.27 8.20 -2.90
CA SER A 189 -8.67 9.42 -2.36
C SER A 189 -9.08 9.62 -0.90
N LEU A 190 -8.10 9.77 -0.01
CA LEU A 190 -8.27 9.76 1.44
C LEU A 190 -7.99 11.14 2.03
N GLU A 191 -8.98 11.73 2.69
CA GLU A 191 -8.79 13.02 3.39
C GLU A 191 -8.85 12.86 4.93
N ALA A 192 -8.91 11.63 5.44
CA ALA A 192 -8.88 11.28 6.86
C ALA A 192 -8.20 9.93 7.11
N ASP A 193 -7.68 9.72 8.32
CA ASP A 193 -6.99 8.47 8.72
C ASP A 193 -7.89 7.23 8.60
N GLY A 194 -9.13 7.34 9.09
CA GLY A 194 -10.12 6.26 9.01
C GLY A 194 -10.98 6.29 7.73
N ALA A 195 -10.51 6.94 6.66
CA ALA A 195 -11.25 7.03 5.40
C ALA A 195 -11.66 5.65 4.83
N LEU A 196 -10.86 4.61 5.08
CA LEU A 196 -11.09 3.25 4.56
C LEU A 196 -11.74 2.29 5.58
N GLY A 197 -12.31 2.83 6.66
CA GLY A 197 -12.95 2.03 7.71
C GLY A 197 -11.95 1.23 8.57
N THR A 198 -12.45 0.22 9.27
CA THR A 198 -11.65 -0.59 10.22
C THR A 198 -11.57 -2.07 9.84
N GLY A 199 -12.41 -2.53 8.91
CA GLY A 199 -12.35 -3.88 8.34
C GLY A 199 -11.07 -4.15 7.56
N GLU A 200 -10.92 -5.37 7.05
CA GLU A 200 -9.82 -5.72 6.16
C GLU A 200 -9.88 -4.90 4.86
N LEU A 201 -8.75 -4.30 4.48
CA LEU A 201 -8.57 -3.67 3.19
C LEU A 201 -7.97 -4.67 2.22
N ILE A 202 -8.69 -4.99 1.14
CA ILE A 202 -8.25 -5.90 0.09
C ILE A 202 -7.93 -5.09 -1.15
N LEU A 203 -6.72 -5.22 -1.66
CA LEU A 203 -6.22 -4.46 -2.79
C LEU A 203 -5.96 -5.41 -3.97
N ASN A 204 -6.87 -5.41 -4.94
CA ASN A 204 -6.78 -6.19 -6.18
C ASN A 204 -6.47 -5.30 -7.39
N GLY A 205 -5.57 -4.33 -7.20
CA GLY A 205 -5.33 -3.27 -8.16
C GLY A 205 -5.47 -1.88 -7.54
N GLY A 206 -5.25 -0.85 -8.36
CA GLY A 206 -5.73 0.49 -8.11
C GLY A 206 -4.72 1.41 -7.43
N ILE A 207 -5.23 2.58 -7.04
CA ILE A 207 -4.48 3.69 -6.48
C ILE A 207 -5.06 4.06 -5.11
N ILE A 208 -4.21 4.09 -4.10
CA ILE A 208 -4.51 4.73 -2.81
C ILE A 208 -3.84 6.10 -2.83
N ASN A 209 -4.64 7.16 -2.84
CA ASN A 209 -4.18 8.54 -2.90
C ASN A 209 -4.44 9.26 -1.56
N SER A 210 -3.40 9.64 -0.83
CA SER A 210 -3.54 10.37 0.43
C SER A 210 -3.49 11.89 0.21
N VAL A 211 -4.56 12.59 0.62
CA VAL A 211 -4.63 14.05 0.60
C VAL A 211 -4.16 14.56 1.96
N GLY A 212 -2.84 14.75 2.10
CA GLY A 212 -2.16 14.96 3.38
C GLY A 212 -1.67 13.64 4.00
N ALA A 213 -0.76 13.72 4.98
CA ALA A 213 -0.22 12.53 5.63
C ALA A 213 -1.35 11.75 6.35
N ARG A 214 -1.41 10.42 6.16
CA ARG A 214 -2.46 9.57 6.73
C ARG A 214 -1.92 8.33 7.42
N THR A 215 -2.63 7.89 8.46
CA THR A 215 -2.45 6.56 9.06
C THR A 215 -3.69 5.71 8.83
N LEU A 216 -3.57 4.60 8.12
CA LEU A 216 -4.69 3.69 7.89
C LEU A 216 -5.11 3.00 9.20
N THR A 217 -6.43 2.88 9.40
CA THR A 217 -7.03 2.26 10.59
C THR A 217 -7.53 0.82 10.37
N ASN A 218 -7.31 0.26 9.18
CA ASN A 218 -7.73 -1.09 8.84
C ASN A 218 -7.06 -2.13 9.75
N SER A 219 -7.80 -3.17 10.12
CA SER A 219 -7.30 -4.26 10.98
C SER A 219 -6.27 -5.16 10.30
N SER A 220 -6.36 -5.31 8.98
CA SER A 220 -5.38 -6.01 8.15
C SER A 220 -5.49 -5.52 6.71
N ILE A 221 -4.43 -5.75 5.94
CA ILE A 221 -4.38 -5.46 4.51
C ILE A 221 -4.07 -6.75 3.77
N ARG A 222 -4.74 -6.98 2.64
CA ARG A 222 -4.46 -8.09 1.74
C ARG A 222 -4.11 -7.57 0.35
N LEU A 223 -2.91 -7.91 -0.12
CA LEU A 223 -2.41 -7.55 -1.43
C LEU A 223 -2.66 -8.70 -2.40
N ILE A 224 -3.64 -8.54 -3.29
CA ILE A 224 -3.99 -9.52 -4.34
C ILE A 224 -3.49 -9.06 -5.72
N GLY A 225 -3.43 -7.75 -5.95
CA GLY A 225 -2.96 -7.15 -7.19
C GLY A 225 -1.77 -6.23 -7.00
N ASN A 226 -1.33 -5.64 -8.10
CA ASN A 226 -0.35 -4.54 -8.07
C ASN A 226 -1.05 -3.26 -7.63
N VAL A 227 -0.42 -2.47 -6.78
CA VAL A 227 -1.04 -1.29 -6.15
C VAL A 227 -0.11 -0.09 -6.29
N SER A 228 -0.70 1.08 -6.47
CA SER A 228 0.02 2.35 -6.37
C SER A 228 -0.41 3.14 -5.14
N PHE A 229 0.55 3.71 -4.44
CA PHE A 229 0.38 4.62 -3.31
C PHE A 229 0.90 6.00 -3.72
N THR A 230 0.00 6.98 -3.77
CA THR A 230 0.26 8.33 -4.29
C THR A 230 -0.15 9.40 -3.29
N GLY A 231 0.16 10.66 -3.63
CA GLY A 231 -0.19 11.81 -2.80
C GLY A 231 0.87 12.08 -1.75
N SER A 232 0.46 12.11 -0.49
CA SER A 232 1.31 12.40 0.68
C SER A 232 1.76 11.12 1.40
N ASN A 233 2.45 11.28 2.54
CA ASN A 233 2.92 10.14 3.32
C ASN A 233 1.78 9.24 3.81
N LEU A 234 1.99 7.92 3.78
CA LEU A 234 1.03 6.94 4.27
C LEU A 234 1.69 6.01 5.29
N THR A 235 1.01 5.77 6.40
CA THR A 235 1.45 4.80 7.42
C THR A 235 0.37 3.75 7.63
N THR A 236 0.77 2.51 7.84
CA THR A 236 -0.12 1.46 8.35
C THR A 236 0.54 0.67 9.47
N ASN A 237 -0.23 0.39 10.52
CA ASN A 237 0.16 -0.53 11.60
C ASN A 237 -0.48 -1.91 11.44
N ALA A 238 -1.24 -2.11 10.37
CA ALA A 238 -1.93 -3.35 10.09
C ALA A 238 -0.97 -4.39 9.51
N ASP A 239 -1.19 -5.66 9.84
CA ASP A 239 -0.51 -6.76 9.16
C ASP A 239 -0.91 -6.78 7.68
N VAL A 240 0.07 -7.06 6.83
CA VAL A 240 -0.08 -7.15 5.38
C VAL A 240 0.09 -8.60 4.94
N ARG A 241 -0.87 -9.13 4.21
CA ARG A 241 -0.81 -10.49 3.65
C ARG A 241 -0.72 -10.41 2.13
N ILE A 242 0.34 -10.97 1.56
CA ILE A 242 0.57 -10.97 0.11
C ILE A 242 0.02 -12.27 -0.49
N ALA A 243 -0.86 -12.16 -1.47
CA ALA A 243 -1.37 -13.31 -2.19
C ALA A 243 -0.43 -13.70 -3.35
N TYR A 244 -0.20 -15.01 -3.47
CA TYR A 244 0.60 -15.61 -4.52
C TYR A 244 0.18 -15.16 -5.93
N ALA A 245 1.17 -14.90 -6.78
CA ALA A 245 0.98 -14.35 -8.13
C ALA A 245 1.43 -15.30 -9.25
N GLY A 246 1.38 -16.62 -9.04
CA GLY A 246 1.88 -17.56 -10.04
C GLY A 246 3.41 -17.51 -10.20
N GLY A 247 4.13 -17.15 -9.14
CA GLY A 247 5.59 -17.02 -9.10
C GLY A 247 6.10 -15.61 -9.40
N ALA A 248 5.23 -14.68 -9.80
CA ALA A 248 5.57 -13.27 -9.91
C ALA A 248 5.58 -12.56 -8.55
N LEU A 249 6.23 -11.40 -8.49
CA LEU A 249 6.15 -10.49 -7.35
C LEU A 249 4.96 -9.53 -7.52
N ARG A 250 4.33 -9.12 -6.41
CA ARG A 250 3.36 -8.02 -6.44
C ARG A 250 4.09 -6.70 -6.52
N THR A 251 3.72 -5.86 -7.48
CA THR A 251 4.31 -4.54 -7.63
C THR A 251 3.64 -3.55 -6.69
N LEU A 252 4.45 -2.91 -5.84
CA LEU A 252 4.06 -1.78 -5.01
C LEU A 252 4.72 -0.52 -5.61
N THR A 253 3.92 0.30 -6.27
CA THR A 253 4.37 1.60 -6.78
C THR A 253 4.20 2.63 -5.67
N ILE A 254 5.29 3.21 -5.23
CA ILE A 254 5.34 4.13 -4.09
C ILE A 254 5.86 5.46 -4.61
N GLU A 255 5.00 6.46 -4.71
CA GLU A 255 5.37 7.79 -5.21
C GLU A 255 5.80 8.74 -4.09
N ASN A 256 5.45 8.43 -2.84
CA ASN A 256 5.81 9.19 -1.65
C ASN A 256 6.01 8.25 -0.45
N ASN A 257 6.46 8.76 0.70
CA ASN A 257 6.86 7.93 1.82
C ASN A 257 5.71 7.06 2.33
N THR A 258 5.90 5.74 2.29
CA THR A 258 4.96 4.75 2.82
C THR A 258 5.64 3.91 3.89
N THR A 259 5.04 3.82 5.08
CA THR A 259 5.56 3.02 6.20
C THR A 259 4.61 1.87 6.53
N ILE A 260 5.14 0.66 6.56
CA ILE A 260 4.42 -0.55 7.00
C ILE A 260 5.08 -1.04 8.29
N ASN A 261 4.39 -0.86 9.42
CA ASN A 261 4.87 -1.30 10.73
C ASN A 261 4.38 -2.70 11.11
N GLY A 262 3.25 -3.14 10.54
CA GLY A 262 2.73 -4.49 10.75
C GLY A 262 3.56 -5.56 10.05
N VAL A 263 3.29 -6.83 10.37
CA VAL A 263 3.99 -7.96 9.76
C VAL A 263 3.51 -8.16 8.33
N ILE A 264 4.46 -8.25 7.40
CA ILE A 264 4.22 -8.71 6.03
C ILE A 264 4.42 -10.23 5.98
N SER A 265 3.42 -10.96 5.50
CA SER A 265 3.39 -12.43 5.45
C SER A 265 2.72 -12.96 4.19
N ASP A 266 2.90 -14.25 3.89
CA ASP A 266 2.16 -14.93 2.84
C ASP A 266 0.67 -15.09 3.23
N TYR A 267 -0.24 -14.84 2.29
CA TYR A 267 -1.68 -14.97 2.56
C TYR A 267 -2.17 -16.43 2.53
N THR A 268 -1.68 -17.20 1.57
CA THR A 268 -2.01 -18.61 1.32
C THR A 268 -0.69 -19.33 1.10
N GLY A 269 -0.48 -20.52 1.66
CA GLY A 269 0.84 -21.17 1.88
C GLY A 269 1.79 -21.40 0.69
N ASP A 270 1.53 -20.80 -0.46
CA ASP A 270 2.50 -20.55 -1.53
C ASP A 270 3.31 -19.28 -1.25
N ALA A 271 4.59 -19.31 -1.57
CA ALA A 271 5.51 -18.21 -1.35
C ALA A 271 5.10 -16.95 -2.14
N ALA A 272 4.96 -15.81 -1.46
CA ALA A 272 4.68 -14.52 -2.06
C ALA A 272 5.72 -13.46 -1.66
N GLY A 273 5.83 -12.42 -2.48
CA GLY A 273 6.83 -11.37 -2.33
C GLY A 273 6.44 -10.15 -3.15
N PHE A 274 7.26 -9.11 -3.11
CA PHE A 274 6.94 -7.83 -3.74
C PHE A 274 8.12 -7.19 -4.48
N ASN A 275 7.78 -6.42 -5.51
CA ASN A 275 8.69 -5.48 -6.16
C ASN A 275 8.31 -4.06 -5.73
N LYS A 276 9.24 -3.35 -5.09
CA LYS A 276 9.15 -1.92 -4.83
C LYS A 276 9.56 -1.14 -6.08
N GLN A 277 8.70 -0.23 -6.51
CA GLN A 277 8.99 0.74 -7.56
C GLN A 277 8.42 2.13 -7.22
N GLY A 278 8.58 3.11 -8.11
CA GLY A 278 8.19 4.50 -7.89
C GLY A 278 9.22 5.27 -7.06
N ALA A 279 9.26 6.58 -7.23
CA ALA A 279 10.34 7.43 -6.71
C ALA A 279 10.37 7.59 -5.18
N GLY A 280 9.28 7.22 -4.49
CA GLY A 280 9.14 7.39 -3.05
C GLY A 280 9.84 6.30 -2.23
N THR A 281 9.84 6.49 -0.91
CA THR A 281 10.44 5.56 0.05
C THR A 281 9.39 4.59 0.62
N LEU A 282 9.69 3.29 0.61
CA LEU A 282 8.97 2.29 1.40
C LEU A 282 9.79 1.94 2.64
N THR A 283 9.21 2.08 3.83
CA THR A 283 9.84 1.70 5.10
C THR A 283 9.17 0.46 5.68
N LEU A 284 9.95 -0.58 5.96
CA LEU A 284 9.53 -1.80 6.63
C LEU A 284 9.97 -1.76 8.10
N GLY A 285 8.99 -1.66 9.00
CA GLY A 285 9.21 -1.65 10.46
C GLY A 285 8.90 -2.97 11.16
N GLY A 286 8.15 -3.87 10.51
CA GLY A 286 7.70 -5.14 11.08
C GLY A 286 8.72 -6.29 10.98
N ALA A 287 8.48 -7.35 11.76
CA ALA A 287 9.19 -8.63 11.67
C ALA A 287 8.53 -9.51 10.60
N ASN A 288 9.01 -9.43 9.36
CA ASN A 288 8.30 -9.98 8.21
C ASN A 288 8.66 -11.45 7.95
N THR A 289 7.71 -12.19 7.37
CA THR A 289 7.76 -13.65 7.21
C THR A 289 7.31 -14.15 5.82
N TYR A 290 7.16 -13.25 4.85
CA TYR A 290 6.87 -13.63 3.46
C TYR A 290 8.05 -14.39 2.87
N THR A 291 7.80 -15.39 2.03
CA THR A 291 8.84 -16.37 1.67
C THR A 291 9.34 -16.30 0.24
N ALA A 292 8.72 -15.52 -0.64
CA ALA A 292 9.30 -15.21 -1.95
C ALA A 292 10.21 -13.99 -1.88
N GLY A 293 10.94 -13.73 -2.98
CA GLY A 293 11.93 -12.66 -3.02
C GLY A 293 11.36 -11.24 -2.91
N THR A 294 12.25 -10.31 -2.62
CA THR A 294 12.01 -8.87 -2.64
C THR A 294 12.86 -8.24 -3.73
N SER A 295 12.24 -7.42 -4.58
CA SER A 295 12.99 -6.61 -5.56
C SER A 295 12.77 -5.13 -5.29
N VAL A 296 13.82 -4.33 -5.47
CA VAL A 296 13.77 -2.87 -5.47
C VAL A 296 14.20 -2.41 -6.85
N SER A 297 13.23 -2.00 -7.64
CA SER A 297 13.44 -1.58 -9.03
C SER A 297 13.52 -0.07 -9.21
N ASP A 298 12.98 0.70 -8.26
CA ASP A 298 13.04 2.17 -8.26
C ASP A 298 12.74 2.75 -6.86
N GLY A 299 13.26 3.96 -6.62
CA GLY A 299 13.18 4.67 -5.34
C GLY A 299 13.92 3.96 -4.20
N THR A 300 13.44 4.16 -2.97
CA THR A 300 14.14 3.69 -1.76
C THR A 300 13.33 2.64 -1.01
N LEU A 301 14.00 1.58 -0.56
CA LEU A 301 13.51 0.65 0.44
C LEU A 301 14.34 0.79 1.72
N ILE A 302 13.69 1.17 2.83
CA ILE A 302 14.29 1.23 4.16
C ILE A 302 13.85 0.01 4.98
N VAL A 303 14.80 -0.80 5.43
CA VAL A 303 14.56 -1.95 6.30
C VAL A 303 14.99 -1.57 7.71
N ASN A 304 14.02 -1.32 8.59
CA ASN A 304 14.24 -1.04 10.02
C ASN A 304 13.76 -2.19 10.92
N GLY A 305 12.90 -3.07 10.42
CA GLY A 305 12.44 -4.28 11.09
C GLY A 305 13.35 -5.50 10.87
N ASP A 306 12.83 -6.66 11.26
CA ASP A 306 13.52 -7.94 11.17
C ASP A 306 13.00 -8.75 9.96
N GLN A 307 13.84 -9.01 8.97
CA GLN A 307 13.49 -9.83 7.80
C GLN A 307 14.16 -11.21 7.84
N SER A 308 14.69 -11.66 8.98
CA SER A 308 15.39 -12.96 9.10
C SER A 308 14.52 -14.16 8.69
N ALA A 309 13.20 -14.06 8.88
CA ALA A 309 12.24 -15.08 8.43
C ALA A 309 11.77 -14.89 6.98
N ALA A 310 12.07 -13.76 6.35
CA ALA A 310 11.83 -13.51 4.93
C ALA A 310 13.07 -13.91 4.12
N SER A 311 13.15 -15.19 3.78
CA SER A 311 14.34 -15.83 3.23
C SER A 311 14.42 -15.85 1.70
N GLY A 312 13.45 -15.26 1.00
CA GLY A 312 13.52 -15.14 -0.46
C GLY A 312 14.64 -14.18 -0.90
N ASP A 313 15.18 -14.40 -2.11
CA ASP A 313 16.25 -13.57 -2.65
C ASP A 313 15.88 -12.08 -2.65
N PHE A 314 16.85 -11.24 -2.29
CA PHE A 314 16.72 -9.80 -2.22
C PHE A 314 17.54 -9.15 -3.34
N VAL A 315 16.89 -8.37 -4.21
CA VAL A 315 17.54 -7.78 -5.39
C VAL A 315 17.32 -6.27 -5.42
N VAL A 316 18.41 -5.50 -5.41
CA VAL A 316 18.39 -4.04 -5.58
C VAL A 316 18.94 -3.72 -6.97
N LEU A 317 18.08 -3.22 -7.86
CA LEU A 317 18.47 -2.86 -9.21
C LEU A 317 19.22 -1.53 -9.26
N SER A 318 19.96 -1.31 -10.36
CA SER A 318 20.64 -0.04 -10.60
C SER A 318 19.66 1.14 -10.58
N GLY A 319 20.02 2.21 -9.88
CA GLY A 319 19.18 3.39 -9.67
C GLY A 319 18.23 3.32 -8.47
N ALA A 320 18.05 2.15 -7.87
CA ALA A 320 17.30 2.00 -6.61
C ALA A 320 18.22 2.06 -5.38
N THR A 321 17.65 2.39 -4.23
CA THR A 321 18.36 2.50 -2.95
C THR A 321 17.83 1.51 -1.92
N LEU A 322 18.72 0.82 -1.23
CA LEU A 322 18.46 0.06 -0.01
C LEU A 322 19.11 0.77 1.18
N GLY A 323 18.38 0.93 2.28
CA GLY A 323 18.95 1.43 3.53
C GLY A 323 18.23 0.95 4.78
N GLY A 324 18.49 1.61 5.91
CA GLY A 324 17.91 1.31 7.21
C GLY A 324 18.85 0.54 8.14
N SER A 325 18.37 0.24 9.34
CA SER A 325 19.17 -0.34 10.43
C SER A 325 18.65 -1.71 10.92
N GLY A 326 17.93 -2.42 10.06
CA GLY A 326 17.28 -3.69 10.37
C GLY A 326 18.12 -4.92 10.02
N ILE A 327 17.42 -6.04 9.81
CA ILE A 327 18.00 -7.33 9.42
C ILE A 327 17.40 -7.76 8.07
N ILE A 328 18.23 -8.24 7.15
CA ILE A 328 17.83 -8.82 5.86
C ILE A 328 18.10 -10.33 5.89
N GLY A 329 17.08 -11.13 5.56
CA GLY A 329 17.13 -12.59 5.61
C GLY A 329 17.84 -13.22 4.42
N GLY A 330 17.22 -13.16 3.24
CA GLY A 330 17.67 -13.89 2.05
C GLY A 330 18.94 -13.37 1.37
N ASN A 331 19.47 -14.18 0.44
CA ASN A 331 20.64 -13.82 -0.37
C ASN A 331 20.40 -12.50 -1.08
N THR A 332 21.34 -11.57 -0.96
CA THR A 332 21.19 -10.20 -1.48
C THR A 332 22.12 -9.93 -2.66
N SER A 333 21.57 -9.45 -3.77
CA SER A 333 22.33 -8.89 -4.90
C SER A 333 22.05 -7.40 -5.03
N ILE A 334 23.10 -6.58 -5.10
CA ILE A 334 23.00 -5.12 -5.13
C ILE A 334 23.71 -4.59 -6.36
N ALA A 335 22.94 -4.07 -7.31
CA ALA A 335 23.43 -3.29 -8.45
C ALA A 335 23.20 -1.77 -8.27
N GLY A 336 22.41 -1.39 -7.26
CA GLY A 336 22.05 -0.01 -6.93
C GLY A 336 22.85 0.57 -5.76
N ILE A 337 22.21 1.48 -5.02
CA ILE A 337 22.82 2.21 -3.91
C ILE A 337 22.48 1.50 -2.59
N LEU A 338 23.47 1.36 -1.71
CA LEU A 338 23.35 0.82 -0.37
C LEU A 338 23.75 1.90 0.64
N THR A 339 22.81 2.33 1.49
CA THR A 339 23.00 3.35 2.53
C THR A 339 22.58 2.77 3.88
N PRO A 340 23.47 2.03 4.58
CA PRO A 340 23.14 1.47 5.88
C PRO A 340 22.79 2.57 6.89
N GLY A 341 21.96 2.22 7.87
CA GLY A 341 21.57 3.12 8.94
C GLY A 341 20.44 4.10 8.58
N ASN A 342 20.13 4.94 9.57
CA ASN A 342 19.34 6.17 9.40
C ASN A 342 20.19 7.36 9.88
N SER A 343 21.52 7.31 9.65
CA SER A 343 22.57 8.19 10.19
C SER A 343 22.77 8.11 11.72
N ALA A 344 23.85 7.54 12.26
CA ALA A 344 24.63 6.40 11.75
C ALA A 344 24.00 5.08 12.24
N GLY A 345 24.19 3.96 11.55
CA GLY A 345 23.62 2.68 11.96
C GLY A 345 24.11 1.42 11.26
N THR A 346 23.68 0.26 11.76
CA THR A 346 24.08 -1.05 11.26
C THR A 346 22.93 -1.70 10.48
N LEU A 347 23.17 -2.08 9.24
CA LEU A 347 22.30 -2.98 8.48
C LEU A 347 22.89 -4.39 8.50
N THR A 348 22.11 -5.37 8.96
CA THR A 348 22.57 -6.75 9.14
C THR A 348 22.03 -7.66 8.02
N PHE A 349 22.85 -8.57 7.53
CA PHE A 349 22.51 -9.59 6.55
C PHE A 349 22.72 -10.97 7.15
N VAL A 350 21.72 -11.83 7.03
CA VAL A 350 21.76 -13.22 7.49
C VAL A 350 22.41 -14.11 6.43
N ASP A 351 21.99 -13.98 5.17
CA ASP A 351 22.60 -14.71 4.06
C ASP A 351 23.69 -13.92 3.32
N ASN A 352 24.18 -14.47 2.21
CA ASN A 352 25.28 -13.89 1.44
C ASN A 352 24.87 -12.56 0.78
N VAL A 353 25.86 -11.68 0.60
CA VAL A 353 25.71 -10.42 -0.12
C VAL A 353 26.68 -10.37 -1.30
N THR A 354 26.15 -10.01 -2.47
CA THR A 354 26.93 -9.71 -3.68
C THR A 354 26.73 -8.25 -4.03
N LEU A 355 27.79 -7.45 -3.92
CA LEU A 355 27.87 -6.14 -4.56
C LEU A 355 28.27 -6.36 -6.01
N GLU A 356 27.47 -5.85 -6.94
CA GLU A 356 27.75 -5.90 -8.37
C GLU A 356 28.64 -4.71 -8.79
N SER A 357 29.21 -4.76 -9.99
CA SER A 357 30.12 -3.71 -10.49
C SER A 357 29.53 -2.29 -10.54
N THR A 358 28.21 -2.15 -10.54
CA THR A 358 27.52 -0.84 -10.51
C THR A 358 27.05 -0.43 -9.11
N ALA A 359 27.29 -1.25 -8.09
CA ALA A 359 26.89 -0.97 -6.73
C ALA A 359 27.63 0.27 -6.19
N GLU A 360 26.92 1.07 -5.42
CA GLU A 360 27.46 2.19 -4.65
C GLU A 360 27.14 1.96 -3.17
N VAL A 361 28.16 1.83 -2.33
CA VAL A 361 27.99 1.69 -0.88
C VAL A 361 28.35 3.02 -0.23
N ASN A 362 27.39 3.64 0.44
CA ASN A 362 27.55 4.93 1.12
C ASN A 362 27.62 4.70 2.62
N ILE A 363 28.75 5.06 3.23
CA ILE A 363 29.01 4.94 4.66
C ILE A 363 29.17 6.34 5.24
N GLU A 364 28.29 6.72 6.17
CA GLU A 364 28.48 7.91 6.99
C GLU A 364 29.45 7.65 8.14
N VAL A 365 30.36 8.60 8.37
CA VAL A 365 31.25 8.63 9.53
C VAL A 365 31.15 10.00 10.18
N THR A 366 30.69 10.02 11.43
CA THR A 366 30.62 11.24 12.27
C THR A 366 31.55 11.17 13.49
N GLY A 367 32.09 9.98 13.77
CA GLY A 367 32.99 9.71 14.88
C GLY A 367 33.66 8.34 14.74
N ALA A 368 34.61 8.03 15.63
CA ALA A 368 35.35 6.77 15.61
C ALA A 368 34.75 5.71 16.56
N SER A 369 33.71 6.04 17.33
CA SER A 369 33.08 5.11 18.26
C SER A 369 31.96 4.33 17.59
N ALA A 370 31.67 3.12 18.11
CA ALA A 370 30.54 2.34 17.63
C ALA A 370 29.23 3.13 17.72
N GLY A 371 28.46 3.13 16.62
CA GLY A 371 27.23 3.92 16.50
C GLY A 371 27.43 5.35 15.99
N GLU A 372 28.67 5.78 15.75
CA GLU A 372 29.00 7.07 15.10
C GLU A 372 29.36 6.89 13.62
N TYR A 373 29.27 5.67 13.10
CA TYR A 373 29.51 5.33 11.70
C TYR A 373 28.61 4.19 11.23
N ASP A 374 28.32 4.17 9.93
CA ASP A 374 27.50 3.13 9.30
C ASP A 374 28.23 1.80 9.18
N GLN A 375 27.49 0.70 9.22
CA GLN A 375 28.03 -0.65 9.13
C GLN A 375 27.20 -1.58 8.26
N LEU A 376 27.90 -2.40 7.48
CA LEU A 376 27.40 -3.63 6.87
C LEU A 376 27.81 -4.82 7.74
N ALA A 377 26.83 -5.45 8.38
CA ALA A 377 27.07 -6.59 9.26
C ALA A 377 26.59 -7.91 8.64
N GLY A 378 27.38 -8.97 8.74
CA GLY A 378 26.96 -10.35 8.56
C GLY A 378 26.53 -11.01 9.88
N ASP A 379 26.05 -12.26 9.82
CA ASP A 379 25.63 -13.04 10.98
C ASP A 379 26.70 -14.02 11.50
N GLY A 380 27.86 -14.04 10.86
CA GLY A 380 29.01 -14.89 11.17
C GLY A 380 29.06 -16.20 10.39
N ALA A 381 28.12 -16.45 9.48
CA ALA A 381 28.09 -17.65 8.64
C ALA A 381 27.97 -17.36 7.13
N ASN A 382 28.07 -16.09 6.74
CA ASN A 382 27.82 -15.61 5.39
C ASN A 382 29.03 -14.95 4.70
N THR A 383 28.95 -14.89 3.37
CA THR A 383 29.96 -14.28 2.50
C THR A 383 29.52 -12.92 1.99
N LEU A 384 30.43 -11.93 2.03
CA LEU A 384 30.31 -10.67 1.32
C LEU A 384 31.26 -10.65 0.12
N ASN A 385 30.73 -10.47 -1.09
CA ASN A 385 31.51 -10.21 -2.30
C ASN A 385 31.51 -8.72 -2.63
N LEU A 386 32.69 -8.10 -2.62
CA LEU A 386 32.91 -6.69 -2.90
C LEU A 386 33.21 -6.45 -4.39
N ASP A 387 32.52 -5.47 -4.97
CA ASP A 387 32.78 -4.83 -6.26
C ASP A 387 32.21 -3.41 -6.21
N GLY A 388 32.22 -2.67 -7.31
CA GLY A 388 31.62 -1.34 -7.41
C GLY A 388 32.40 -0.27 -6.64
N THR A 389 31.68 0.70 -6.08
CA THR A 389 32.26 1.88 -5.43
C THR A 389 31.88 1.94 -3.96
N LEU A 390 32.85 2.21 -3.09
CA LEU A 390 32.64 2.62 -1.71
C LEU A 390 32.80 4.14 -1.60
N ILE A 391 31.80 4.83 -1.05
CA ILE A 391 31.85 6.25 -0.75
C ILE A 391 31.81 6.41 0.76
N ILE A 392 32.82 7.09 1.31
CA ILE A 392 32.90 7.41 2.73
C ILE A 392 32.55 8.89 2.91
N ASP A 393 31.39 9.17 3.48
CA ASP A 393 31.00 10.52 3.88
C ASP A 393 31.58 10.84 5.26
N ASN A 394 32.65 11.62 5.29
CA ASN A 394 33.31 12.08 6.52
C ASN A 394 32.71 13.38 7.06
N THR A 395 31.54 13.81 6.58
CA THR A 395 30.93 15.06 7.03
C THR A 395 30.66 15.00 8.54
N GLY A 396 31.32 15.88 9.29
CA GLY A 396 31.21 15.93 10.75
C GLY A 396 32.23 15.08 11.50
N TYR A 397 33.02 14.25 10.82
CA TYR A 397 34.11 13.51 11.43
C TYR A 397 35.37 14.38 11.60
N THR A 398 35.96 14.35 12.81
CA THR A 398 37.27 14.97 13.09
C THR A 398 38.30 13.86 13.28
N ALA A 399 39.11 13.63 12.25
CA ALA A 399 40.07 12.53 12.24
C ALA A 399 41.21 12.72 13.26
N MET A 400 41.52 11.67 14.02
CA MET A 400 42.73 11.57 14.81
C MET A 400 43.63 10.45 14.31
N LEU A 401 44.95 10.70 14.29
CA LEU A 401 45.92 9.71 13.88
C LEU A 401 45.77 8.42 14.70
N GLY A 402 45.55 7.30 14.03
CA GLY A 402 45.36 5.99 14.64
C GLY A 402 43.92 5.61 14.95
N ASP A 403 42.95 6.51 14.72
CA ASP A 403 41.53 6.15 14.74
C ASP A 403 41.28 4.94 13.85
N THR A 404 40.38 4.07 14.29
CA THR A 404 40.05 2.82 13.60
C THR A 404 38.55 2.61 13.66
N ILE A 405 37.93 2.41 12.51
CA ILE A 405 36.50 2.08 12.39
C ILE A 405 36.33 0.75 11.66
N THR A 406 35.29 0.00 11.99
CA THR A 406 34.97 -1.29 11.36
C THR A 406 33.65 -1.15 10.62
N ILE A 407 33.70 -0.99 9.29
CA ILE A 407 32.52 -0.73 8.46
C ILE A 407 31.93 -2.01 7.85
N LEU A 408 32.74 -3.08 7.77
CA LEU A 408 32.29 -4.44 7.43
C LEU A 408 32.51 -5.34 8.65
N SER A 409 31.45 -5.84 9.27
CA SER A 409 31.54 -6.63 10.50
C SER A 409 30.77 -7.95 10.38
N GLY A 410 31.09 -8.96 11.21
CA GLY A 410 30.29 -10.19 11.29
C GLY A 410 30.27 -11.08 10.04
N TRP A 411 31.17 -10.92 9.08
CA TRP A 411 31.25 -11.79 7.90
C TRP A 411 32.14 -13.01 8.19
N ASP A 412 31.75 -14.20 7.72
CA ASP A 412 32.62 -15.38 7.73
C ASP A 412 33.74 -15.22 6.69
N THR A 413 33.35 -14.79 5.48
CA THR A 413 34.27 -14.56 4.38
C THR A 413 33.97 -13.23 3.69
N ILE A 414 35.01 -12.42 3.47
CA ILE A 414 34.96 -11.26 2.57
C ILE A 414 35.80 -11.60 1.33
N THR A 415 35.23 -11.40 0.16
CA THR A 415 35.86 -11.67 -1.14
C THR A 415 35.80 -10.43 -2.05
N GLY A 416 36.61 -10.42 -3.10
CA GLY A 416 36.65 -9.29 -4.03
C GLY A 416 37.29 -8.03 -3.43
N SER A 417 37.04 -6.89 -4.07
CA SER A 417 37.51 -5.58 -3.66
C SER A 417 36.65 -4.51 -4.33
N PHE A 418 36.40 -3.39 -3.66
CA PHE A 418 35.85 -2.21 -4.32
C PHE A 418 36.76 -1.78 -5.48
N THR A 419 36.16 -1.51 -6.63
CA THR A 419 36.85 -0.98 -7.81
C THR A 419 37.31 0.46 -7.57
N LEU A 420 36.51 1.23 -6.82
CA LEU A 420 36.81 2.60 -6.44
C LEU A 420 36.45 2.83 -4.96
N ILE A 421 37.28 3.61 -4.26
CA ILE A 421 36.98 4.10 -2.91
C ILE A 421 37.13 5.62 -2.91
N GLU A 422 36.06 6.33 -2.57
CA GLU A 422 35.99 7.78 -2.46
C GLU A 422 35.94 8.22 -0.98
N GLY A 423 36.28 9.47 -0.70
CA GLY A 423 36.31 9.99 0.66
C GLY A 423 37.51 9.50 1.50
N ILE A 424 38.61 9.10 0.85
CA ILE A 424 39.83 8.62 1.55
C ILE A 424 40.68 9.75 2.14
N ASP A 425 40.58 10.97 1.62
CA ASP A 425 41.28 12.14 2.13
C ASP A 425 40.48 12.74 3.29
N LEU A 426 41.11 12.83 4.46
CA LEU A 426 40.52 13.35 5.69
C LEU A 426 40.92 14.80 5.97
N GLY A 427 41.73 15.42 5.11
CA GLY A 427 42.34 16.72 5.35
C GLY A 427 43.52 16.64 6.32
N ASP A 428 44.21 17.77 6.52
CA ASP A 428 45.36 17.93 7.44
C ASP A 428 46.47 16.88 7.27
N GLY A 429 46.59 16.31 6.08
CA GLY A 429 47.55 15.25 5.77
C GLY A 429 47.21 13.90 6.40
N LEU A 430 45.94 13.63 6.67
CA LEU A 430 45.43 12.35 7.16
C LEU A 430 44.57 11.66 6.09
N TYR A 431 44.61 10.33 6.07
CA TYR A 431 43.90 9.49 5.11
C TYR A 431 43.35 8.23 5.77
N TRP A 432 42.29 7.66 5.19
CA TRP A 432 41.89 6.29 5.46
C TRP A 432 42.84 5.29 4.78
N ASP A 433 43.53 4.48 5.57
CA ASP A 433 44.15 3.22 5.14
C ASP A 433 43.07 2.15 4.98
N THR A 434 42.93 1.66 3.76
CA THR A 434 41.92 0.66 3.33
C THR A 434 42.53 -0.74 3.21
N SER A 435 43.81 -0.94 3.54
CA SER A 435 44.53 -2.20 3.33
C SER A 435 43.95 -3.38 4.12
N ALA A 436 43.23 -3.08 5.21
CA ALA A 436 42.56 -4.05 6.07
C ALA A 436 41.04 -4.21 5.78
N LEU A 437 40.50 -3.52 4.77
CA LEU A 437 39.07 -3.50 4.49
C LEU A 437 38.56 -4.87 4.01
N ALA A 438 39.22 -5.48 3.02
CA ALA A 438 38.81 -6.77 2.48
C ALA A 438 39.16 -7.97 3.37
N THR A 439 39.96 -7.78 4.42
CA THR A 439 40.38 -8.86 5.33
C THR A 439 39.68 -8.82 6.68
N SER A 440 39.40 -7.62 7.18
CA SER A 440 38.84 -7.42 8.52
C SER A 440 37.81 -6.30 8.58
N GLY A 441 37.45 -5.69 7.45
CA GLY A 441 36.45 -4.63 7.39
C GLY A 441 36.85 -3.30 8.01
N ILE A 442 38.15 -3.11 8.24
CA ILE A 442 38.69 -2.00 9.03
C ILE A 442 39.21 -0.89 8.11
N LEU A 443 38.86 0.35 8.47
CA LEU A 443 39.53 1.57 8.01
C LEU A 443 40.33 2.18 9.15
N LYS A 444 41.54 2.66 8.86
CA LYS A 444 42.42 3.25 9.87
C LYS A 444 42.96 4.61 9.42
N VAL A 445 42.93 5.60 10.30
CA VAL A 445 43.53 6.91 10.00
C VAL A 445 45.05 6.84 10.08
N VAL A 446 45.70 7.21 8.98
CA VAL A 446 47.17 7.26 8.83
C VAL A 446 47.60 8.63 8.27
N PRO A 447 48.87 9.05 8.44
CA PRO A 447 49.40 10.22 7.75
C PRO A 447 49.45 9.98 6.24
N GLU A 448 49.56 11.05 5.43
CA GLU A 448 49.72 10.92 3.98
C GLU A 448 50.76 9.86 3.64
N PRO A 449 50.47 8.96 2.68
CA PRO A 449 51.49 8.03 2.23
C PRO A 449 52.67 8.84 1.70
N SER A 450 53.79 8.82 2.43
CA SER A 450 54.97 9.56 2.00
C SER A 450 55.33 9.13 0.58
N THR A 451 55.63 10.10 -0.30
CA THR A 451 56.03 9.88 -1.71
C THR A 451 57.17 8.86 -1.86
N SER A 452 57.95 8.64 -0.79
CA SER A 452 58.99 7.61 -0.66
C SER A 452 58.46 6.17 -0.72
N ALA A 453 57.25 5.88 -0.25
CA ALA A 453 56.67 4.52 -0.30
C ALA A 453 56.27 4.11 -1.73
N MET A 454 55.80 5.07 -2.55
CA MET A 454 55.52 4.82 -3.98
C MET A 454 56.79 4.61 -4.81
N LEU A 455 57.89 5.28 -4.47
CA LEU A 455 59.14 5.18 -5.24
C LEU A 455 59.88 3.85 -5.03
N ILE A 456 59.69 3.19 -3.87
CA ILE A 456 60.29 1.88 -3.58
C ILE A 456 59.61 0.75 -4.38
N GLY A 457 58.31 0.90 -4.71
CA GLY A 457 57.58 -0.03 -5.58
C GLY A 457 58.09 -0.05 -7.03
N LEU A 458 58.40 1.11 -7.62
CA LEU A 458 59.03 1.19 -8.96
C LEU A 458 60.53 0.86 -8.92
N GLY A 459 61.23 1.18 -7.83
CA GLY A 459 62.66 0.88 -7.65
C GLY A 459 62.98 -0.61 -7.54
N ALA A 460 62.10 -1.41 -6.94
CA ALA A 460 62.29 -2.87 -6.84
C ALA A 460 62.10 -3.60 -8.20
N LEU A 461 61.31 -3.04 -9.12
CA LEU A 461 61.15 -3.59 -10.47
C LEU A 461 62.38 -3.32 -11.36
N THR A 462 63.07 -2.21 -11.14
CA THR A 462 64.28 -1.84 -11.92
C THR A 462 65.56 -2.54 -11.43
N ILE A 463 65.70 -2.80 -10.13
CA ILE A 463 66.88 -3.51 -9.58
C ILE A 463 66.85 -5.01 -9.90
N THR A 464 65.67 -5.61 -10.06
CA THR A 464 65.53 -7.02 -10.43
C THR A 464 65.92 -7.31 -11.90
N PHE A 465 65.84 -6.32 -12.79
CA PHE A 465 66.30 -6.46 -14.19
C PHE A 465 67.80 -6.20 -14.40
N ILE A 466 68.48 -5.49 -13.48
CA ILE A 466 69.91 -5.17 -13.64
C ILE A 466 70.82 -6.30 -13.11
N ARG A 467 70.36 -7.16 -12.20
CA ARG A 467 71.17 -8.26 -11.63
C ARG A 467 71.30 -9.52 -12.51
N ARG A 468 70.60 -9.62 -13.66
CA ARG A 468 70.65 -10.81 -14.55
C ARG A 468 71.57 -10.69 -15.77
N ARG A 469 72.46 -9.70 -15.86
CA ARG A 469 73.49 -9.65 -16.91
C ARG A 469 74.90 -9.45 -16.35
N ARG A 470 75.60 -10.56 -16.12
CA ARG A 470 77.04 -10.86 -16.35
C ARG A 470 77.43 -12.13 -15.58
N PRO A 471 78.40 -12.94 -16.06
CA PRO A 471 79.36 -12.70 -17.13
C PRO A 471 78.82 -13.00 -18.53
#